data_AF-A0A0K8PLF4-F1
#
_entry.id   AF-A0A0K8PLF4-F1
#
_cell.length_a   1.000
_cell.length_b   1.000
_cell.length_c   1.000
_cell.angle_alpha   90.00
_cell.angle_beta   90.00
_cell.angle_gamma   90.00
#
_symmetry.space_group_name_H-M   'P 1'
#
loop_
_entity.id
_entity.type
_entity.pdbx_description
1 polymer ?
#
loop_
_entity_poly.entity_id
_entity_poly.type
_entity_poly.pdbx_seq_one_letter_code
_entity_poly.pdbx_strand_id
1 'polypeptide(L)'
;ERSPLAKLEAMGARVLLLGAGYASCTSFHLAEYRIPSPRVAVGRPGPEGWETVTEVSISSERFDELGYDFERDRPVVRGKVGAAEARLFPVADAVAYAEQWLAVHRPREEEFLHPPV
;
A
#
# COMPACT_ATOMS: atom_id res chain seq x y z
N GLU A 1 -11.26 6.48 4.39
CA GLU A 1 -10.81 5.73 5.60
C GLU A 1 -10.13 6.72 6.58
N ARG A 2 -9.74 6.34 7.81
CA ARG A 2 -9.25 7.26 8.88
C ARG A 2 -7.83 6.93 9.42
N SER A 3 -6.99 6.27 8.64
CA SER A 3 -5.61 5.90 9.00
C SER A 3 -4.65 7.10 8.93
N PRO A 4 -3.45 6.95 9.51
CA PRO A 4 -2.36 7.90 9.32
C PRO A 4 -1.99 8.13 7.84
N LEU A 5 -2.09 7.11 6.99
CA LEU A 5 -1.74 7.23 5.56
C LEU A 5 -2.69 8.17 4.82
N ALA A 6 -4.00 8.09 5.07
CA ALA A 6 -4.95 9.04 4.47
C ALA A 6 -4.70 10.49 4.93
N LYS A 7 -4.27 10.69 6.18
CA LYS A 7 -3.89 12.04 6.65
C LYS A 7 -2.64 12.55 5.95
N LEU A 8 -1.61 11.70 5.80
CA LEU A 8 -0.38 12.05 5.09
C LEU A 8 -0.66 12.40 3.62
N GLU A 9 -1.49 11.61 2.95
CA GLU A 9 -1.94 11.90 1.59
C GLU A 9 -2.65 13.26 1.50
N ALA A 10 -3.63 13.51 2.37
CA ALA A 10 -4.37 14.77 2.40
C ALA A 10 -3.48 16.00 2.69
N MET A 11 -2.39 15.82 3.43
CA MET A 11 -1.40 16.86 3.72
C MET A 11 -0.38 17.07 2.58
N GLY A 12 -0.46 16.31 1.48
CA GLY A 12 0.52 16.39 0.39
C GLY A 12 1.90 15.85 0.79
N ALA A 13 1.95 14.89 1.71
CA ALA A 13 3.20 14.29 2.18
C ALA A 13 3.92 13.50 1.07
N ARG A 14 5.18 13.16 1.34
CA ARG A 14 6.04 12.37 0.46
C ARG A 14 6.51 11.09 1.15
N VAL A 15 6.74 10.05 0.36
CA VAL A 15 7.41 8.82 0.77
C VAL A 15 8.89 8.92 0.45
N LEU A 16 9.74 8.62 1.42
CA LEU A 16 11.17 8.40 1.23
C LEU A 16 11.47 6.91 1.46
N LEU A 17 11.91 6.21 0.42
CA LEU A 17 12.51 4.88 0.55
C LEU A 17 14.03 5.08 0.66
N LEU A 18 14.60 4.76 1.82
CA LEU A 18 16.01 4.97 2.12
C LEU A 18 16.72 3.61 2.29
N GLY A 19 17.44 3.18 1.25
CA GLY A 19 18.02 1.83 1.22
C GLY A 19 16.98 0.72 1.15
N ALA A 20 15.71 1.07 0.89
CA ALA A 20 14.58 0.15 0.82
C ALA A 20 13.99 0.11 -0.60
N GLY A 21 13.41 -1.04 -0.94
CA GLY A 21 12.64 -1.26 -2.16
C GLY A 21 11.15 -0.93 -1.98
N TYR A 22 10.38 -1.12 -3.05
CA TYR A 22 8.95 -0.84 -3.05
C TYR A 22 8.14 -1.88 -2.29
N ALA A 23 8.66 -3.09 -2.06
CA ALA A 23 8.10 -4.06 -1.12
C ALA A 23 7.84 -3.49 0.29
N SER A 24 8.57 -2.43 0.69
CA SER A 24 8.39 -1.74 1.97
C SER A 24 7.53 -0.48 1.89
N CYS A 25 6.91 -0.17 0.74
CA CYS A 25 6.10 1.03 0.55
C CYS A 25 4.69 0.84 1.14
N THR A 26 4.55 1.10 2.44
CA THR A 26 3.25 0.96 3.15
C THR A 26 2.15 1.84 2.58
N SER A 27 2.48 2.94 1.89
CA SER A 27 1.49 3.81 1.27
C SER A 27 0.63 3.10 0.22
N PHE A 28 1.15 2.06 -0.44
CA PHE A 28 0.36 1.28 -1.39
C PHE A 28 -0.79 0.51 -0.74
N HIS A 29 -0.70 0.17 0.56
CA HIS A 29 -1.82 -0.44 1.28
C HIS A 29 -3.05 0.48 1.33
N LEU A 30 -2.87 1.81 1.31
CA LEU A 30 -4.01 2.73 1.29
C LEU A 30 -4.89 2.54 0.05
N ALA A 31 -4.30 2.13 -1.08
CA ALA A 31 -5.06 1.79 -2.28
C ALA A 31 -5.89 0.51 -2.11
N GLU A 32 -5.37 -0.52 -1.42
CA GLU A 32 -6.13 -1.75 -1.11
C GLU A 32 -7.39 -1.46 -0.30
N TYR A 33 -7.37 -0.44 0.55
CA TYR A 33 -8.55 0.02 1.31
C TYR A 33 -9.59 0.79 0.47
N ARG A 34 -9.26 1.17 -0.77
CA ARG A 34 -10.10 2.01 -1.65
C ARG A 34 -10.65 1.27 -2.85
N ILE A 35 -10.06 0.15 -3.20
CA ILE A 35 -10.60 -0.77 -4.20
C ILE A 35 -11.41 -1.89 -3.53
N PRO A 36 -12.33 -2.55 -4.25
CA PRO A 36 -13.02 -3.73 -3.73
C PRO A 36 -12.01 -4.81 -3.31
N SER A 37 -11.96 -5.08 -2.00
CA SER A 37 -11.16 -6.15 -1.41
C SER A 37 -11.97 -6.92 -0.37
N PRO A 38 -11.73 -8.24 -0.21
CA PRO A 38 -12.39 -9.02 0.83
C PRO A 38 -11.95 -8.55 2.21
N ARG A 39 -12.79 -8.87 3.20
CA ARG A 39 -12.51 -8.58 4.60
C ARG A 39 -12.20 -9.87 5.34
N VAL A 40 -11.20 -9.84 6.19
CA VAL A 40 -10.71 -10.99 6.97
C VAL A 40 -10.65 -10.65 8.45
N ALA A 41 -10.79 -11.67 9.30
CA ALA A 41 -10.56 -11.53 10.72
C ALA A 41 -9.05 -11.46 10.99
N VAL A 42 -8.60 -10.37 11.62
CA VAL A 42 -7.20 -10.16 12.01
C VAL A 42 -7.12 -9.93 13.51
N GLY A 43 -6.08 -10.46 14.14
CA GLY A 43 -5.79 -10.19 15.54
C GLY A 43 -4.92 -8.95 15.69
N ARG A 44 -5.22 -8.10 16.67
CA ARG A 44 -4.36 -6.97 17.06
C ARG A 44 -4.35 -6.80 18.58
N PRO A 45 -3.28 -6.19 19.14
CA PRO A 45 -3.29 -5.83 20.55
C PRO A 45 -4.29 -4.70 20.81
N GLY A 46 -5.14 -4.88 21.82
CA GLY A 46 -6.06 -3.89 22.35
C GLY A 46 -5.77 -3.57 23.83
N PRO A 47 -6.50 -2.60 24.43
CA PRO A 47 -6.28 -2.16 25.82
C PRO A 47 -6.43 -3.28 26.85
N GLU A 48 -7.32 -4.24 26.59
CA GLU A 48 -7.66 -5.36 27.49
C GLU A 48 -7.04 -6.69 27.03
N GLY A 49 -6.07 -6.65 26.12
CA GLY A 49 -5.42 -7.84 25.56
C GLY A 49 -5.70 -8.04 24.07
N TRP A 50 -5.56 -9.27 23.59
CA TRP A 50 -5.69 -9.59 22.17
C TRP A 50 -7.16 -9.47 21.70
N GLU A 51 -7.39 -8.69 20.65
CA GLU A 51 -8.72 -8.54 20.04
C GLU A 51 -8.71 -8.98 18.58
N THR A 52 -9.80 -9.62 18.17
CA THR A 52 -10.05 -9.94 16.76
C THR A 52 -10.92 -8.85 16.15
N VAL A 53 -10.45 -8.25 15.07
CA VAL A 53 -11.17 -7.24 14.30
C VAL A 53 -11.32 -7.69 12.85
N THR A 54 -12.35 -7.21 12.17
CA THR A 54 -12.53 -7.47 10.74
C THR A 54 -11.90 -6.33 9.95
N GLU A 55 -10.92 -6.62 9.11
CA GLU A 55 -10.14 -5.64 8.33
C GLU A 55 -10.11 -5.99 6.84
N VAL A 56 -9.67 -5.03 6.01
CA VAL A 56 -9.37 -5.31 4.61
C VAL A 56 -8.21 -6.31 4.53
N SER A 57 -8.36 -7.32 3.69
CA SER A 57 -7.26 -8.24 3.36
C SER A 57 -6.20 -7.48 2.59
N ILE A 58 -5.13 -7.06 3.25
CA ILE A 58 -4.00 -6.36 2.63
C ILE A 58 -2.84 -7.31 2.40
N SER A 59 -2.10 -7.11 1.30
CA SER A 59 -0.90 -7.89 1.01
C SER A 59 0.11 -7.05 0.24
N SER A 60 1.35 -7.03 0.73
CA SER A 60 2.49 -6.38 0.07
C SER A 60 3.07 -7.22 -1.07
N GLU A 61 2.48 -8.38 -1.37
CA GLU A 61 2.88 -9.19 -2.52
C GLU A 61 2.79 -8.37 -3.81
N ARG A 62 3.82 -8.47 -4.64
CA ARG A 62 3.98 -7.72 -5.90
C ARG A 62 4.13 -6.20 -5.75
N PHE A 63 4.33 -5.69 -4.54
CA PHE A 63 4.66 -4.26 -4.38
C PHE A 63 5.96 -3.85 -5.08
N ASP A 64 6.92 -4.77 -5.25
CA ASP A 64 8.10 -4.50 -6.07
C ASP A 64 7.77 -4.31 -7.56
N GLU A 65 6.86 -5.13 -8.12
CA GLU A 65 6.39 -4.99 -9.50
C GLU A 65 5.58 -3.71 -9.70
N LEU A 66 4.59 -3.49 -8.82
CA LEU A 66 3.79 -2.26 -8.76
C LEU A 66 4.70 -1.02 -8.68
N GLY A 67 5.70 -1.07 -7.81
CA GLY A 67 6.65 0.01 -7.61
C GLY A 67 7.54 0.27 -8.82
N TYR A 68 7.96 -0.78 -9.52
CA TYR A 68 8.72 -0.67 -10.76
C TYR A 68 7.91 0.00 -11.88
N ASP A 69 6.66 -0.43 -12.06
CA ASP A 69 5.75 0.17 -13.04
C ASP A 69 5.42 1.63 -12.67
N PHE A 70 5.20 1.91 -11.38
CA PHE A 70 5.03 3.27 -10.87
C PHE A 70 6.26 4.14 -11.17
N GLU A 71 7.46 3.68 -10.88
CA GLU A 71 8.71 4.42 -11.14
C GLU A 71 8.94 4.65 -12.64
N ARG A 72 8.50 3.72 -13.50
CA ARG A 72 8.54 3.88 -14.96
C ARG A 72 7.59 4.96 -15.45
N ASP A 73 6.37 5.00 -14.91
CA ASP A 73 5.27 5.81 -15.45
C ASP A 73 5.11 7.17 -14.77
N ARG A 74 5.71 7.36 -13.58
CA ARG A 74 5.58 8.58 -12.76
C ARG A 74 6.94 9.16 -12.38
N PRO A 75 7.02 10.48 -12.18
CA PRO A 75 8.26 11.11 -11.76
C PRO A 75 8.63 10.69 -10.32
N VAL A 76 9.70 9.92 -10.19
CA VAL A 76 10.32 9.56 -8.92
C VAL A 76 11.70 10.17 -8.84
N VAL A 77 11.97 10.95 -7.79
CA VAL A 77 13.32 11.47 -7.55
C VAL A 77 14.18 10.32 -7.05
N ARG A 78 15.27 10.04 -7.76
CA ARG A 78 16.26 9.02 -7.40
C ARG A 78 17.57 9.68 -7.01
N GLY A 79 18.28 9.08 -6.07
CA GLY A 79 19.58 9.55 -5.65
C GLY A 79 20.22 8.66 -4.60
N LYS A 80 21.30 9.15 -4.00
CA LYS A 80 21.96 8.48 -2.88
C LYS A 80 21.92 9.33 -1.62
N VAL A 81 21.78 8.66 -0.48
CA VAL A 81 22.01 9.23 0.86
C VAL A 81 23.10 8.40 1.50
N GLY A 82 24.33 8.92 1.50
CA GLY A 82 25.52 8.10 1.78
C GLY A 82 25.67 6.98 0.76
N ALA A 83 25.74 5.73 1.23
CA ALA A 83 25.81 4.55 0.37
C ALA A 83 24.43 4.00 -0.05
N ALA A 84 23.34 4.51 0.54
CA ALA A 84 22.00 3.98 0.31
C ALA A 84 21.37 4.56 -0.96
N GLU A 85 20.79 3.70 -1.80
CA GLU A 85 19.90 4.11 -2.89
C GLU A 85 18.61 4.67 -2.28
N ALA A 86 18.17 5.83 -2.78
CA ALA A 86 17.02 6.54 -2.24
C ALA A 86 16.01 6.90 -3.34
N ARG A 87 14.72 6.86 -2.97
CA ARG A 87 13.58 7.27 -3.81
C ARG A 87 12.68 8.21 -3.05
N LEU A 88 12.25 9.30 -3.68
CA LEU A 88 11.35 10.28 -3.08
C LEU A 88 10.21 10.61 -4.06
N PHE A 89 8.97 10.44 -3.61
CA PHE A 89 7.76 10.66 -4.43
C PHE A 89 6.54 11.06 -3.57
N PRO A 90 5.52 11.71 -4.12
CA PRO A 90 4.30 12.07 -3.39
C PRO A 90 3.49 10.84 -2.97
N VAL A 91 2.89 10.89 -1.78
CA VAL A 91 1.99 9.81 -1.30
C VAL A 91 0.79 9.69 -2.23
N ALA A 92 0.16 10.80 -2.61
CA ALA A 92 -1.03 10.81 -3.46
C ALA A 92 -0.79 10.13 -4.82
N ASP A 93 0.36 10.40 -5.47
CA ASP A 93 0.70 9.80 -6.76
C ASP A 93 0.86 8.29 -6.64
N ALA A 94 1.54 7.82 -5.57
CA ALA A 94 1.74 6.41 -5.31
C ALA A 94 0.42 5.67 -5.06
N VAL A 95 -0.48 6.27 -4.27
CA VAL A 95 -1.78 5.69 -3.93
C VAL A 95 -2.68 5.65 -5.17
N ALA A 96 -2.82 6.75 -5.89
CA ALA A 96 -3.64 6.82 -7.10
C ALA A 96 -3.17 5.82 -8.17
N TYR A 97 -1.85 5.67 -8.34
CA TYR A 97 -1.31 4.68 -9.27
C TYR A 97 -1.60 3.25 -8.81
N ALA A 98 -1.42 2.96 -7.51
CA ALA A 98 -1.69 1.65 -6.94
C ALA A 98 -3.17 1.25 -7.05
N GLU A 99 -4.12 2.18 -6.88
CA GLU A 99 -5.55 1.90 -7.04
C GLU A 99 -5.85 1.34 -8.45
N GLN A 100 -5.28 1.96 -9.49
CA GLN A 100 -5.46 1.53 -10.88
C GLN A 100 -4.73 0.21 -11.17
N TRP A 101 -3.48 0.11 -10.74
CA TRP A 101 -2.64 -1.04 -11.04
C TRP A 101 -3.17 -2.31 -10.36
N LEU A 102 -3.60 -2.21 -9.10
CA LEU A 102 -4.12 -3.34 -8.34
C LEU A 102 -5.43 -3.87 -8.92
N ALA A 103 -6.33 -3.00 -9.39
CA ALA A 103 -7.57 -3.42 -10.02
C ALA A 103 -7.36 -4.28 -11.27
N VAL A 104 -6.26 -4.05 -12.00
CA VAL A 104 -5.92 -4.79 -13.23
C VAL A 104 -5.12 -6.06 -12.94
N HIS A 105 -4.17 -6.00 -12.01
CA HIS A 105 -3.17 -7.06 -11.81
C HIS A 105 -3.46 -7.97 -10.60
N ARG A 106 -4.37 -7.56 -9.70
CA ARG A 106 -4.87 -8.35 -8.58
C ARG A 106 -6.38 -8.14 -8.41
N PRO A 107 -7.22 -8.49 -9.42
CA PRO A 107 -8.66 -8.44 -9.27
C PRO A 107 -9.09 -9.45 -8.20
N ARG A 108 -9.70 -8.98 -7.11
CA ARG A 108 -10.18 -9.83 -6.01
C ARG A 108 -11.70 -10.05 -6.01
N GLU A 109 -12.34 -9.80 -7.15
CA GLU A 109 -13.79 -9.96 -7.31
C GLU A 109 -14.24 -11.42 -7.08
N GLU A 110 -13.40 -12.39 -7.46
CA GLU A 110 -13.67 -13.82 -7.31
C GLU A 110 -13.59 -14.28 -5.84
N GLU A 111 -12.81 -13.61 -4.99
CA GLU A 111 -12.67 -13.91 -3.56
C GLU A 111 -13.94 -13.54 -2.76
N PHE A 112 -14.82 -12.69 -3.30
CA PHE A 112 -16.13 -12.43 -2.69
C PHE A 112 -17.14 -13.55 -2.94
N LEU A 113 -17.00 -14.31 -4.04
CA LEU A 113 -17.92 -15.39 -4.41
C LEU A 113 -17.63 -16.69 -3.65
N HIS A 114 -16.40 -16.86 -3.19
CA HIS A 114 -15.92 -18.04 -2.47
C HIS A 114 -15.17 -17.61 -1.20
N PRO A 115 -15.88 -17.24 -0.11
CA PRO A 115 -15.22 -16.96 1.15
C PRO A 115 -14.44 -18.21 1.60
N PRO A 116 -13.22 -18.06 2.13
CA PRO A 116 -12.44 -19.20 2.61
C PRO A 116 -13.25 -19.93 3.71
N VAL A 117 -13.35 -21.26 3.54
CA VAL A 117 -14.06 -22.19 4.44
C VAL A 117 -13.28 -22.38 5.74
#